data_AF-A0A7V8YE78-F1
#
_entry.id   AF-A0A7V8YE78-F1
#
_cell.length_a   1.000
_cell.length_b   1.000
_cell.length_c   1.000
_cell.angle_alpha   90.00
_cell.angle_beta   90.00
_cell.angle_gamma   90.00
#
_symmetry.space_group_name_H-M   'P 1'
#
loop_
_entity.id
_entity.type
_entity.pdbx_description
1 polymer ?
#
loop_
_entity_poly.entity_id
_entity_poly.type
_entity_poly.pdbx_seq_one_letter_code
_entity_poly.pdbx_strand_id
1 'polypeptide(L)'
;MPSSKLLWYPDRGFELDLDVGDDEVTLRMVAIPVPAEGTDELEADGVELHKLEVLFKGQAEIEGEPGQIQSARVRIEGGELHIDVSIEDMETGEIVRWSADVRVQIPAGAPRTGGPRPPAPEEDDLDWEDETTLERLIVDAPSASPTPTRREGGRDGGKAAKDARPVAGIQRLIQALKELDDPSGELDDDDDDDASDEEEKAKTENRPPAPSSRPPAPMGRNPVPVLSAKPAELPRVVPAEPVLAPEEEGRRFLDFLLEREAVQLEDEADPDELAVGVARLLQQPGGLEMRARALSRWLMAQPQVADLFVDDDDLATLLDQW
;
A
#
# COMPACT_ATOMS: atom_id res chain seq x y z
N MET A 1 -19.53 -1.35 -18.28
CA MET A 1 -20.09 -2.26 -17.25
C MET A 1 -18.90 -2.81 -16.53
N PRO A 2 -18.87 -2.80 -15.19
CA PRO A 2 -17.75 -3.34 -14.45
C PRO A 2 -17.57 -4.81 -14.83
N SER A 3 -16.32 -5.20 -15.10
CA SER A 3 -15.96 -6.57 -15.43
C SER A 3 -14.74 -6.99 -14.64
N SER A 4 -14.82 -8.18 -14.04
CA SER A 4 -13.72 -8.79 -13.32
C SER A 4 -13.62 -10.25 -13.74
N LYS A 5 -12.44 -10.66 -14.20
CA LYS A 5 -12.11 -12.04 -14.54
C LYS A 5 -10.81 -12.42 -13.85
N LEU A 6 -10.85 -13.52 -13.14
CA LEU A 6 -9.66 -14.15 -12.60
C LEU A 6 -9.36 -15.36 -13.47
N LEU A 7 -8.35 -15.29 -14.32
CA LEU A 7 -7.95 -16.38 -15.21
C LEU A 7 -7.00 -17.33 -14.46
N TRP A 8 -7.02 -18.62 -14.80
CA TRP A 8 -6.14 -19.62 -14.22
C TRP A 8 -5.32 -20.32 -15.31
N TYR A 9 -4.00 -20.35 -15.11
CA TYR A 9 -3.05 -21.02 -15.97
C TYR A 9 -2.23 -22.04 -15.17
N PRO A 10 -2.23 -23.33 -15.55
CA PRO A 10 -1.51 -24.38 -14.81
C PRO A 10 0.01 -24.18 -14.69
N ASP A 11 0.59 -23.34 -15.53
CA ASP A 11 2.01 -23.04 -15.62
C ASP A 11 2.39 -21.66 -15.06
N ARG A 12 1.45 -20.70 -15.01
CA ARG A 12 1.72 -19.30 -14.64
C ARG A 12 0.98 -18.82 -13.39
N GLY A 13 -0.08 -19.52 -12.97
CA GLY A 13 -0.89 -19.14 -11.82
C GLY A 13 -2.14 -18.34 -12.22
N PHE A 14 -2.59 -17.48 -11.32
CA PHE A 14 -3.73 -16.61 -11.55
C PHE A 14 -3.33 -15.32 -12.27
N GLU A 15 -4.16 -14.86 -13.20
CA GLU A 15 -4.06 -13.54 -13.82
C GLU A 15 -5.38 -12.79 -13.66
N LEU A 16 -5.31 -11.50 -13.33
CA LEU A 16 -6.47 -10.64 -13.12
C LEU A 16 -6.66 -9.67 -14.29
N ASP A 17 -7.87 -9.71 -14.87
CA ASP A 17 -8.41 -8.65 -15.71
C ASP A 17 -9.51 -7.93 -14.94
N LEU A 18 -9.35 -6.63 -14.76
CA LEU A 18 -10.28 -5.77 -14.04
C LEU A 18 -10.57 -4.50 -14.84
N ASP A 19 -11.84 -4.15 -14.93
CA ASP A 19 -12.32 -2.87 -15.44
C ASP A 19 -13.50 -2.48 -14.54
N VAL A 20 -13.24 -1.57 -13.61
CA VAL A 20 -14.20 -1.14 -12.58
C VAL A 20 -14.07 0.36 -12.40
N GLY A 21 -15.17 1.02 -12.07
CA GLY A 21 -15.13 2.42 -11.66
C GLY A 21 -16.49 2.90 -11.20
N ASP A 22 -16.48 3.99 -10.47
CA ASP A 22 -17.64 4.78 -10.09
C ASP A 22 -17.55 6.20 -10.70
N ASP A 23 -18.24 7.18 -10.11
CA ASP A 23 -18.22 8.56 -10.62
C ASP A 23 -16.92 9.29 -10.26
N GLU A 24 -16.15 8.78 -9.29
CA GLU A 24 -14.91 9.40 -8.77
C GLU A 24 -13.66 8.68 -9.29
N VAL A 25 -13.63 7.34 -9.26
CA VAL A 25 -12.43 6.57 -9.62
C VAL A 25 -12.75 5.56 -10.72
N THR A 26 -11.89 5.51 -11.75
CA THR A 26 -11.88 4.43 -12.73
C THR A 26 -10.56 3.67 -12.63
N LEU A 27 -10.64 2.35 -12.52
CA LEU A 27 -9.51 1.44 -12.39
C LEU A 27 -9.57 0.33 -13.45
N ARG A 28 -8.50 0.23 -14.22
CA ARG A 28 -8.34 -0.81 -15.25
C ARG A 28 -7.01 -1.54 -15.04
N MET A 29 -7.07 -2.86 -14.98
CA MET A 29 -5.91 -3.74 -14.87
C MET A 29 -6.06 -4.87 -15.89
N VAL A 30 -4.98 -5.21 -16.61
CA VAL A 30 -5.03 -6.27 -17.63
C VAL A 30 -3.89 -7.25 -17.39
N ALA A 31 -4.23 -8.53 -17.33
CA ALA A 31 -3.28 -9.64 -17.17
C ALA A 31 -2.29 -9.42 -16.01
N ILE A 32 -2.78 -8.92 -14.86
CA ILE A 32 -1.95 -8.75 -13.66
C ILE A 32 -1.74 -10.11 -13.02
N PRO A 33 -0.49 -10.59 -12.86
CA PRO A 33 -0.21 -11.81 -12.12
C PRO A 33 -0.67 -11.66 -10.67
N VAL A 34 -1.45 -12.62 -10.18
CA VAL A 34 -1.92 -12.64 -8.79
C VAL A 34 -1.08 -13.67 -8.03
N PRO A 35 -0.27 -13.25 -7.03
CA PRO A 35 0.68 -14.13 -6.35
C PRO A 35 0.01 -15.02 -5.30
N ALA A 36 -1.00 -15.79 -5.73
CA ALA A 36 -1.73 -16.75 -4.90
C ALA A 36 -1.54 -18.19 -5.41
N GLU A 37 -1.34 -19.12 -4.48
CA GLU A 37 -1.25 -20.55 -4.78
C GLU A 37 -2.62 -21.19 -4.99
N GLY A 38 -3.70 -20.48 -4.71
CA GLY A 38 -5.04 -21.05 -4.80
C GLY A 38 -6.13 -20.09 -4.34
N THR A 39 -7.38 -20.48 -4.58
CA THR A 39 -8.53 -19.68 -4.14
C THR A 39 -8.64 -19.57 -2.62
N ASP A 40 -8.15 -20.55 -1.85
CA ASP A 40 -8.23 -20.49 -0.38
C ASP A 40 -7.38 -19.36 0.20
N GLU A 41 -6.22 -19.05 -0.40
CA GLU A 41 -5.37 -17.91 0.01
C GLU A 41 -6.06 -16.57 -0.29
N LEU A 42 -6.72 -16.48 -1.45
CA LEU A 42 -7.51 -15.30 -1.83
C LEU A 42 -8.73 -15.11 -0.93
N GLU A 43 -9.32 -16.19 -0.41
CA GLU A 43 -10.48 -16.15 0.49
C GLU A 43 -10.11 -15.85 1.95
N ALA A 44 -8.93 -16.28 2.41
CA ALA A 44 -8.52 -16.12 3.80
C ALA A 44 -8.08 -14.69 4.13
N ASP A 45 -6.99 -14.25 3.50
CA ASP A 45 -6.34 -12.97 3.79
C ASP A 45 -6.27 -12.07 2.55
N GLY A 46 -6.45 -12.62 1.35
CA GLY A 46 -6.16 -11.92 0.11
C GLY A 46 -4.65 -11.75 -0.11
N VAL A 47 -4.28 -11.23 -1.27
CA VAL A 47 -2.88 -11.06 -1.67
C VAL A 47 -2.63 -9.65 -2.19
N GLU A 48 -1.44 -9.15 -1.92
CA GLU A 48 -0.93 -7.92 -2.51
C GLU A 48 -0.42 -8.22 -3.92
N LEU A 49 -0.81 -7.40 -4.89
CA LEU A 49 -0.35 -7.50 -6.27
C LEU A 49 1.06 -6.91 -6.37
N HIS A 50 1.89 -7.46 -7.25
CA HIS A 50 3.25 -6.97 -7.42
C HIS A 50 3.26 -5.52 -7.93
N LYS A 51 4.00 -4.65 -7.23
CA LYS A 51 4.05 -3.22 -7.50
C LYS A 51 4.41 -2.88 -8.95
N LEU A 52 5.45 -3.51 -9.50
CA LEU A 52 5.88 -3.30 -10.88
C LEU A 52 4.80 -3.70 -11.90
N GLU A 53 4.15 -4.85 -11.70
CA GLU A 53 3.07 -5.32 -12.57
C GLU A 53 1.92 -4.32 -12.59
N VAL A 54 1.51 -3.85 -11.41
CA VAL A 54 0.42 -2.87 -11.26
C VAL A 54 0.81 -1.53 -11.89
N LEU A 55 2.06 -1.10 -11.76
CA LEU A 55 2.55 0.15 -12.34
C LEU A 55 2.51 0.14 -13.87
N PHE A 56 2.86 -0.97 -14.51
CA PHE A 56 2.95 -1.05 -15.98
C PHE A 56 1.65 -1.48 -16.67
N LYS A 57 0.84 -2.32 -16.01
CA LYS A 57 -0.38 -2.89 -16.59
C LYS A 57 -1.67 -2.37 -15.97
N GLY A 58 -1.56 -1.54 -14.93
CA GLY A 58 -2.67 -0.82 -14.32
C GLY A 58 -2.82 0.60 -14.87
N GLN A 59 -4.06 1.07 -14.95
CA GLN A 59 -4.46 2.43 -15.28
C GLN A 59 -5.49 2.88 -14.26
N ALA A 60 -5.28 4.06 -13.67
CA ALA A 60 -6.25 4.69 -12.78
C ALA A 60 -6.55 6.11 -13.26
N GLU A 61 -7.80 6.53 -13.10
CA GLU A 61 -8.25 7.91 -13.28
C GLU A 61 -9.04 8.34 -12.04
N ILE A 62 -8.77 9.54 -11.51
CA ILE A 62 -9.47 10.17 -10.39
C ILE A 62 -10.16 11.43 -10.95
N GLU A 63 -11.48 11.47 -10.92
CA GLU A 63 -12.34 12.53 -11.47
C GLU A 63 -12.03 12.85 -12.96
N GLY A 64 -11.47 11.88 -13.69
CA GLY A 64 -11.06 12.00 -15.09
C GLY A 64 -9.61 12.47 -15.29
N GLU A 65 -8.88 12.75 -14.22
CA GLU A 65 -7.45 13.05 -14.25
C GLU A 65 -6.60 11.78 -14.02
N PRO A 66 -5.39 11.68 -14.60
CA PRO A 66 -4.55 10.49 -14.45
C PRO A 66 -4.12 10.24 -13.00
N GLY A 67 -4.29 9.01 -12.53
CA GLY A 67 -3.76 8.54 -11.25
C GLY A 67 -2.70 7.45 -11.41
N GLN A 68 -1.73 7.40 -10.49
CA GLN A 68 -0.73 6.34 -10.39
C GLN A 68 -1.09 5.37 -9.27
N ILE A 69 -1.18 4.08 -9.59
CA ILE A 69 -1.47 3.06 -8.57
C ILE A 69 -0.19 2.76 -7.78
N GLN A 70 -0.22 3.04 -6.48
CA GLN A 70 0.90 2.83 -5.56
C GLN A 70 0.91 1.42 -4.97
N SER A 71 -0.27 0.90 -4.64
CA SER A 71 -0.45 -0.46 -4.15
C SER A 71 -1.85 -0.98 -4.47
N ALA A 72 -1.98 -2.30 -4.59
CA ALA A 72 -3.24 -2.96 -4.84
C ALA A 72 -3.29 -4.31 -4.12
N ARG A 73 -4.37 -4.56 -3.38
CA ARG A 73 -4.66 -5.84 -2.74
C ARG A 73 -5.97 -6.40 -3.25
N VAL A 74 -6.00 -7.71 -3.45
CA VAL A 74 -7.21 -8.41 -3.90
C VAL A 74 -7.56 -9.57 -2.96
N ARG A 75 -8.84 -9.74 -2.68
CA ARG A 75 -9.39 -10.86 -1.90
C ARG A 75 -10.72 -11.32 -2.48
N ILE A 76 -11.08 -12.58 -2.25
CA ILE A 76 -12.37 -13.13 -2.68
C ILE A 76 -13.27 -13.30 -1.46
N GLU A 77 -14.42 -12.64 -1.45
CA GLU A 77 -15.40 -12.75 -0.38
C GLU A 77 -16.79 -12.98 -0.99
N GLY A 78 -17.48 -14.06 -0.59
CA GLY A 78 -18.85 -14.31 -1.06
C GLY A 78 -19.01 -14.52 -2.58
N GLY A 79 -17.92 -14.81 -3.31
CA GLY A 79 -17.92 -14.90 -4.77
C GLY A 79 -17.76 -13.54 -5.49
N GLU A 80 -17.42 -12.50 -4.73
CA GLU A 80 -17.02 -11.18 -5.23
C GLU A 80 -15.52 -11.01 -5.00
N LEU A 81 -14.86 -10.33 -5.94
CA LEU A 81 -13.49 -9.85 -5.79
C LEU A 81 -13.58 -8.49 -5.13
N HIS A 82 -13.05 -8.40 -3.93
CA HIS A 82 -12.81 -7.14 -3.25
C HIS A 82 -11.41 -6.66 -3.60
N ILE A 83 -11.33 -5.45 -4.12
CA ILE A 83 -10.07 -4.79 -4.44
C ILE A 83 -9.90 -3.55 -3.57
N ASP A 84 -8.73 -3.42 -2.96
CA ASP A 84 -8.29 -2.24 -2.21
C ASP A 84 -7.08 -1.65 -2.93
N VAL A 85 -7.14 -0.38 -3.34
CA VAL A 85 -6.04 0.31 -4.01
C VAL A 85 -5.71 1.63 -3.35
N SER A 86 -4.43 1.99 -3.42
CA SER A 86 -3.91 3.31 -3.11
C SER A 86 -3.50 3.96 -4.43
N ILE A 87 -4.12 5.08 -4.79
CA ILE A 87 -3.88 5.79 -6.05
C ILE A 87 -3.39 7.19 -5.70
N GLU A 88 -2.24 7.58 -6.24
CA GLU A 88 -1.75 8.96 -6.19
C GLU A 88 -2.32 9.74 -7.37
N ASP A 89 -2.97 10.85 -7.08
CA ASP A 89 -3.38 11.83 -8.08
C ASP A 89 -2.14 12.54 -8.64
N MET A 90 -1.90 12.42 -9.95
CA MET A 90 -0.72 12.99 -10.58
C MET A 90 -0.76 14.52 -10.70
N GLU A 91 -1.93 15.15 -10.57
CA GLU A 91 -2.05 16.60 -10.57
C GLU A 91 -1.77 17.19 -9.18
N THR A 92 -2.29 16.56 -8.13
CA THR A 92 -2.24 17.10 -6.77
C THR A 92 -1.17 16.47 -5.88
N GLY A 93 -0.69 15.27 -6.22
CA GLY A 93 0.16 14.43 -5.37
C GLY A 93 -0.57 13.81 -4.17
N GLU A 94 -1.90 13.96 -4.08
CA GLU A 94 -2.68 13.39 -2.99
C GLU A 94 -2.86 11.87 -3.18
N ILE A 95 -2.75 11.12 -2.09
CA ILE A 95 -2.99 9.68 -2.09
C ILE A 95 -4.44 9.39 -1.70
N VAL A 96 -5.23 8.91 -2.66
CA VAL A 96 -6.61 8.45 -2.49
C VAL A 96 -6.63 6.95 -2.25
N ARG A 97 -7.35 6.51 -1.20
CA ARG A 97 -7.65 5.10 -0.98
C ARG A 97 -9.03 4.79 -1.52
N TRP A 98 -9.10 3.81 -2.41
CA TRP A 98 -10.33 3.41 -3.05
C TRP A 98 -10.51 1.89 -2.96
N SER A 99 -11.75 1.45 -2.78
CA SER A 99 -12.09 0.03 -2.66
C SER A 99 -13.37 -0.28 -3.41
N ALA A 100 -13.43 -1.44 -4.05
CA ALA A 100 -14.63 -1.90 -4.75
C ALA A 100 -14.86 -3.40 -4.63
N ASP A 101 -16.14 -3.77 -4.61
CA ASP A 101 -16.60 -5.16 -4.71
C ASP A 101 -17.12 -5.41 -6.12
N VAL A 102 -16.51 -6.36 -6.82
CA VAL A 102 -16.89 -6.72 -8.19
C VAL A 102 -17.11 -8.21 -8.30
N ARG A 103 -18.25 -8.62 -8.84
CA ARG A 103 -18.50 -10.02 -9.12
C ARG A 103 -17.41 -10.60 -10.03
N VAL A 104 -16.74 -11.66 -9.58
CA VAL A 104 -15.64 -12.29 -10.30
C VAL A 104 -16.03 -13.66 -10.84
N GLN A 105 -15.51 -13.98 -12.01
CA GLN A 105 -15.64 -15.31 -12.59
C GLN A 105 -14.37 -16.11 -12.28
N ILE A 106 -14.49 -17.09 -11.38
CA ILE A 106 -13.41 -18.04 -11.08
C ILE A 106 -13.56 -19.25 -12.02
N PRO A 107 -12.52 -19.61 -12.78
CA PRO A 107 -12.58 -20.68 -13.76
C PRO A 107 -12.75 -22.03 -13.09
N ALA A 108 -13.59 -22.88 -13.70
CA ALA A 108 -13.74 -24.26 -13.29
C ALA A 108 -12.39 -24.99 -13.49
N GLY A 109 -11.73 -25.35 -12.39
CA GLY A 109 -10.42 -26.00 -12.40
C GLY A 109 -9.29 -25.21 -11.74
N ALA A 110 -9.54 -23.98 -11.29
CA ALA A 110 -8.62 -23.28 -10.40
C ALA A 110 -8.38 -24.12 -9.12
N PRO A 111 -7.11 -24.33 -8.71
CA PRO A 111 -6.81 -25.07 -7.50
C PRO A 111 -7.24 -24.27 -6.28
N ARG A 112 -7.64 -24.99 -5.23
CA ARG A 112 -7.87 -24.38 -3.92
C ARG A 112 -6.56 -23.97 -3.24
N THR A 113 -5.51 -24.77 -3.42
CA THR A 113 -4.16 -24.58 -2.86
C THR A 113 -3.10 -25.22 -3.77
N GLY A 114 -1.83 -24.81 -3.62
CA GLY A 114 -0.66 -25.48 -4.22
C GLY A 114 -0.47 -25.31 -5.74
N GLY A 115 -1.12 -24.32 -6.34
CA GLY A 115 -0.87 -23.88 -7.71
C GLY A 115 0.45 -23.11 -7.86
N PRO A 116 0.99 -22.97 -9.08
CA PRO A 116 2.13 -22.11 -9.33
C PRO A 116 1.91 -20.68 -8.82
N ARG A 117 2.90 -20.18 -8.07
CA ARG A 117 3.01 -18.77 -7.72
C ARG A 117 3.89 -18.08 -8.76
N PRO A 118 3.38 -17.07 -9.49
CA PRO A 118 4.23 -16.29 -10.37
C PRO A 118 5.36 -15.65 -9.54
N PRO A 119 6.62 -15.72 -10.00
CA PRO A 119 7.72 -15.03 -9.31
C PRO A 119 7.47 -13.53 -9.37
N ALA A 120 7.86 -12.82 -8.31
CA ALA A 120 7.89 -11.37 -8.34
C ALA A 120 8.90 -10.93 -9.41
N PRO A 121 8.58 -9.94 -10.26
CA PRO A 121 9.61 -9.28 -11.06
C PRO A 121 10.61 -8.65 -10.10
N GLU A 122 11.90 -8.99 -10.24
CA GLU A 122 12.98 -8.39 -9.46
C GLU A 122 13.36 -7.05 -10.10
N GLU A 123 13.49 -5.99 -9.30
CA GLU A 123 13.89 -4.66 -9.81
C GLU A 123 15.30 -4.72 -10.42
N ASP A 124 16.18 -5.56 -9.88
CA ASP A 124 17.56 -5.75 -10.37
C ASP A 124 17.63 -6.46 -11.74
N ASP A 125 16.60 -7.21 -12.11
CA ASP A 125 16.49 -7.84 -13.43
C ASP A 125 16.03 -6.83 -14.51
N LEU A 126 15.56 -5.66 -14.10
CA LEU A 126 15.22 -4.57 -15.02
C LEU A 126 16.49 -3.81 -15.38
N ASP A 127 17.16 -4.30 -16.43
CA ASP A 127 18.23 -3.54 -17.06
C ASP A 127 17.64 -2.28 -17.72
N TRP A 128 17.65 -1.17 -16.98
CA TRP A 128 17.19 0.13 -17.45
C TRP A 128 17.97 0.64 -18.67
N GLU A 129 19.15 0.06 -18.95
CA GLU A 129 19.95 0.36 -20.13
C GLU A 129 19.50 -0.47 -21.37
N ASP A 130 18.79 -1.58 -21.18
CA ASP A 130 18.25 -2.41 -22.26
C ASP A 130 16.79 -2.03 -22.59
N GLU A 131 16.63 -1.26 -23.66
CA GLU A 131 15.36 -0.84 -24.25
C GLU A 131 14.39 -2.02 -24.48
N THR A 132 14.89 -3.24 -24.69
CA THR A 132 14.04 -4.42 -24.96
C THR A 132 13.36 -4.97 -23.70
N THR A 133 13.87 -4.68 -22.50
CA THR A 133 13.28 -5.11 -21.23
C THR A 133 12.01 -4.32 -20.92
N LEU A 134 12.03 -3.00 -21.16
CA LEU A 134 10.84 -2.16 -21.07
C LEU A 134 9.77 -2.58 -22.09
N GLU A 135 10.17 -2.90 -23.32
CA GLU A 135 9.22 -3.35 -24.35
C GLU A 135 8.45 -4.60 -23.90
N ARG A 136 9.10 -5.57 -23.23
CA ARG A 136 8.41 -6.78 -22.76
C ARG A 136 7.35 -6.51 -21.69
N LEU A 137 7.55 -5.51 -20.84
CA LEU A 137 6.56 -5.07 -19.85
C LEU A 137 5.41 -4.29 -20.49
N ILE A 138 5.70 -3.51 -21.53
CA ILE A 138 4.74 -2.59 -22.17
C ILE A 138 3.89 -3.27 -23.26
N VAL A 139 4.37 -4.33 -23.91
CA VAL A 139 3.69 -4.97 -25.06
C VAL A 139 2.27 -5.46 -24.72
N ASP A 140 1.96 -5.73 -23.45
CA ASP A 140 0.63 -6.13 -22.98
C ASP A 140 -0.15 -5.02 -22.25
N ALA A 141 0.37 -3.78 -22.23
CA ALA A 141 -0.30 -2.66 -21.58
C ALA A 141 -1.68 -2.42 -22.24
N PRO A 142 -2.74 -2.20 -21.45
CA PRO A 142 -4.06 -1.94 -21.99
C PRO A 142 -4.01 -0.74 -22.93
N SER A 143 -4.23 -0.98 -24.22
CA SER A 143 -4.35 0.08 -25.21
C SER A 143 -5.46 1.03 -24.73
N ALA A 144 -5.05 2.22 -24.27
CA ALA A 144 -5.93 3.24 -23.74
C ALA A 144 -6.79 3.75 -24.89
N SER A 145 -7.95 3.14 -25.08
CA SER A 145 -9.02 3.79 -25.82
C SER A 145 -9.56 4.85 -24.88
N PRO A 146 -9.39 6.15 -25.16
CA PRO A 146 -9.85 7.19 -24.26
C PRO A 146 -11.34 6.97 -23.98
N THR A 147 -11.68 6.85 -22.71
CA THR A 147 -13.07 6.75 -22.27
C THR A 147 -13.79 7.99 -22.84
N PRO A 148 -14.86 7.82 -23.65
CA PRO A 148 -15.55 8.97 -24.19
C PRO A 148 -16.13 9.74 -23.01
N THR A 149 -15.51 10.88 -22.70
CA THR A 149 -15.97 11.82 -21.69
C THR A 149 -17.47 11.99 -21.87
N ARG A 150 -18.23 11.55 -20.87
CA ARG A 150 -19.68 11.62 -20.83
C ARG A 150 -20.05 13.10 -20.74
N ARG A 151 -20.08 13.78 -21.89
CA ARG A 151 -20.65 15.12 -22.00
C ARG A 151 -22.09 15.04 -21.50
N GLU A 152 -22.33 15.59 -20.33
CA GLU A 152 -23.65 15.86 -19.84
C GLU A 152 -24.42 16.68 -20.89
N GLY A 153 -25.38 16.03 -21.54
CA GLY A 153 -26.75 16.54 -21.57
C GLY A 153 -27.03 17.90 -22.20
N GLY A 154 -26.21 18.42 -23.12
CA GLY A 154 -26.59 19.53 -23.99
C GLY A 154 -27.37 19.04 -25.21
N ARG A 155 -28.70 18.89 -25.11
CA ARG A 155 -29.59 18.75 -26.27
C ARG A 155 -29.49 20.00 -27.15
N ASP A 156 -28.80 19.92 -28.28
CA ASP A 156 -29.32 20.50 -29.52
C ASP A 156 -28.70 19.85 -30.76
N GLY A 157 -29.52 19.71 -31.79
CA GLY A 157 -29.26 18.82 -32.91
C GLY A 157 -28.29 19.36 -33.98
N GLY A 158 -27.68 18.40 -34.69
CA GLY A 158 -27.48 18.54 -36.13
C GLY A 158 -26.04 18.67 -36.64
N LYS A 159 -25.77 17.84 -37.65
CA LYS A 159 -24.72 17.89 -38.68
C LYS A 159 -23.31 17.40 -38.32
N ALA A 160 -22.87 16.50 -39.21
CA ALA A 160 -21.54 15.92 -39.30
C ALA A 160 -20.44 16.96 -39.58
N ALA A 161 -19.30 16.77 -38.90
CA ALA A 161 -17.94 17.18 -39.29
C ALA A 161 -17.00 16.24 -38.51
N LYS A 162 -16.22 15.33 -39.14
CA LYS A 162 -14.91 15.61 -39.76
C LYS A 162 -14.20 16.77 -39.06
N ASP A 163 -13.59 16.48 -37.91
CA ASP A 163 -12.39 17.13 -37.39
C ASP A 163 -11.94 16.37 -36.13
N ALA A 164 -11.07 15.37 -36.31
CA ALA A 164 -10.32 14.79 -35.21
C ALA A 164 -9.26 15.81 -34.79
N ARG A 165 -9.51 16.53 -33.70
CA ARG A 165 -8.50 17.40 -33.09
C ARG A 165 -7.47 16.53 -32.37
N PRO A 166 -6.17 16.83 -32.49
CA PRO A 166 -5.13 16.12 -31.76
C PRO A 166 -5.29 16.33 -30.25
N VAL A 167 -4.97 15.27 -29.50
CA VAL A 167 -5.09 15.16 -28.04
C VAL A 167 -4.21 16.23 -27.39
N ALA A 168 -4.83 17.14 -26.63
CA ALA A 168 -4.16 18.31 -26.04
C ALA A 168 -3.00 17.94 -25.09
N GLY A 169 -3.05 16.75 -24.47
CA GLY A 169 -2.01 16.28 -23.56
C GLY A 169 -0.66 16.06 -24.25
N ILE A 170 -0.64 15.44 -25.43
CA ILE A 170 0.62 15.19 -26.17
C ILE A 170 1.23 16.51 -26.67
N GLN A 171 0.39 17.49 -27.06
CA GLN A 171 0.89 18.80 -27.47
C GLN A 171 1.47 19.60 -26.29
N ARG A 172 0.89 19.49 -25.09
CA ARG A 172 1.47 20.09 -23.87
C ARG A 172 2.80 19.44 -23.49
N LEU A 173 2.92 18.12 -23.58
CA LEU A 173 4.18 17.42 -23.29
C LEU A 173 5.29 17.80 -24.29
N ILE A 174 4.96 17.86 -25.59
CA ILE A 174 5.91 18.30 -26.63
C ILE A 174 6.31 19.78 -26.44
N GLN A 175 5.40 20.61 -25.91
CA GLN A 175 5.69 22.02 -25.66
C GLN A 175 6.55 22.22 -24.40
N ALA A 176 6.29 21.48 -23.31
CA ALA A 176 7.13 21.49 -22.12
C ALA A 176 8.55 20.99 -22.40
N LEU A 177 8.70 19.93 -23.22
CA LEU A 177 10.02 19.44 -23.65
C LEU A 177 10.77 20.46 -24.53
N LYS A 178 10.06 21.30 -25.30
CA LYS A 178 10.68 22.38 -26.07
C LYS A 178 11.10 23.58 -25.23
N GLU A 179 10.40 23.84 -24.12
CA GLU A 179 10.75 24.91 -23.19
C GLU A 179 11.95 24.55 -22.30
N LEU A 180 12.18 23.25 -22.05
CA LEU A 180 13.35 22.73 -21.33
C LEU A 180 14.65 22.73 -22.15
N ASP A 181 14.56 22.76 -23.49
CA ASP A 181 15.71 22.68 -24.41
C ASP A 181 16.17 24.06 -24.92
N ASP A 182 15.75 25.16 -24.28
CA ASP A 182 16.20 26.53 -24.58
C ASP A 182 17.18 27.03 -23.48
N PRO A 183 18.49 26.72 -23.57
CA PRO A 183 19.48 27.01 -22.52
C PRO A 183 19.95 28.48 -22.49
N SER A 184 19.07 29.46 -22.73
CA SER A 184 19.45 30.89 -22.70
C SER A 184 18.76 31.73 -21.62
N GLY A 185 18.19 31.11 -20.58
CA GLY A 185 17.69 31.84 -19.42
C GLY A 185 18.83 32.26 -18.50
N GLU A 186 19.32 33.49 -18.66
CA GLU A 186 20.12 34.20 -17.66
C GLU A 186 19.36 34.17 -16.32
N LEU A 187 19.94 33.49 -15.33
CA LEU A 187 19.49 33.52 -13.94
C LEU A 187 20.01 34.82 -13.33
N ASP A 188 19.14 35.84 -13.28
CA ASP A 188 19.34 37.00 -12.43
C ASP A 188 19.11 36.55 -10.98
N ASP A 189 20.23 36.35 -10.27
CA ASP A 189 20.30 36.32 -8.81
C ASP A 189 20.04 37.75 -8.30
N ASP A 190 18.83 38.04 -7.84
CA ASP A 190 18.53 39.13 -6.91
C ASP A 190 17.08 38.97 -6.42
N ASP A 191 16.89 38.64 -5.14
CA ASP A 191 15.97 39.35 -4.24
C ASP A 191 15.92 38.66 -2.87
N ASP A 192 16.72 39.22 -1.96
CA ASP A 192 16.45 39.30 -0.53
C ASP A 192 15.11 40.02 -0.31
N ASP A 193 14.17 39.41 0.42
CA ASP A 193 13.15 40.11 1.24
C ASP A 193 12.49 39.04 2.15
N ASP A 194 12.79 39.00 3.44
CA ASP A 194 12.25 39.83 4.54
C ASP A 194 10.94 39.27 5.14
N ALA A 195 11.12 38.84 6.39
CA ALA A 195 10.25 38.76 7.56
C ALA A 195 8.72 38.54 7.48
N SER A 196 8.28 37.86 8.56
CA SER A 196 6.95 37.87 9.22
C SER A 196 5.84 37.13 8.46
N ASP A 197 5.00 36.30 9.08
CA ASP A 197 4.36 36.37 10.39
C ASP A 197 3.77 34.98 10.71
N GLU A 198 4.12 34.33 11.83
CA GLU A 198 3.39 33.15 12.33
C GLU A 198 2.52 33.54 13.54
N GLU A 199 1.25 33.78 13.30
CA GLU A 199 0.20 33.61 14.31
C GLU A 199 -1.04 33.01 13.64
N GLU A 200 -1.30 31.72 13.83
CA GLU A 200 -2.70 31.29 13.94
C GLU A 200 -2.90 30.14 14.94
N LYS A 201 -3.48 30.53 16.08
CA LYS A 201 -4.07 29.63 17.07
C LYS A 201 -5.38 29.06 16.53
N ALA A 202 -5.44 27.75 16.29
CA ALA A 202 -6.71 27.05 16.17
C ALA A 202 -6.83 25.94 17.22
N LYS A 203 -7.47 26.31 18.33
CA LYS A 203 -7.96 25.44 19.38
C LYS A 203 -9.25 24.78 18.89
N THR A 204 -9.21 23.50 18.54
CA THR A 204 -10.44 22.73 18.27
C THR A 204 -10.46 21.46 19.09
N GLU A 205 -11.03 21.62 20.27
CA GLU A 205 -11.47 20.57 21.19
C GLU A 205 -12.70 19.89 20.58
N ASN A 206 -12.58 18.64 20.11
CA ASN A 206 -13.74 17.86 19.69
C ASN A 206 -13.66 16.43 20.22
N ARG A 207 -14.45 16.19 21.27
CA ARG A 207 -14.79 14.89 21.87
C ARG A 207 -15.99 14.32 21.08
N PRO A 208 -16.09 13.00 20.84
CA PRO A 208 -17.22 12.26 21.44
C PRO A 208 -16.84 10.77 21.73
N PRO A 209 -17.79 9.83 21.97
CA PRO A 209 -18.12 9.33 23.29
C PRO A 209 -17.77 7.85 23.50
N ALA A 210 -17.89 7.40 24.76
CA ALA A 210 -17.70 6.02 25.19
C ALA A 210 -18.62 5.01 24.47
N PRO A 211 -18.16 3.77 24.21
CA PRO A 211 -19.05 2.64 24.02
C PRO A 211 -19.34 1.95 25.37
N SER A 212 -20.62 1.96 25.71
CA SER A 212 -21.23 1.17 26.76
C SER A 212 -21.62 -0.22 26.21
N SER A 213 -21.64 -1.20 27.12
CA SER A 213 -22.46 -2.42 27.07
C SER A 213 -21.87 -3.70 26.44
N ARG A 214 -21.51 -4.58 27.38
CA ARG A 214 -21.32 -6.04 27.37
C ARG A 214 -22.70 -6.79 27.23
N PRO A 215 -22.79 -8.14 27.38
CA PRO A 215 -22.69 -9.28 26.43
C PRO A 215 -24.06 -10.04 26.26
N PRO A 216 -24.17 -11.28 25.67
CA PRO A 216 -23.85 -12.55 26.36
C PRO A 216 -23.35 -13.74 25.47
N ALA A 217 -22.98 -14.82 26.16
CA ALA A 217 -22.37 -16.08 25.70
C ALA A 217 -23.24 -16.97 24.78
N PRO A 218 -22.63 -18.01 24.16
CA PRO A 218 -23.32 -19.25 23.83
C PRO A 218 -22.96 -20.39 24.80
N MET A 219 -23.99 -20.89 25.49
CA MET A 219 -24.02 -22.26 26.02
C MET A 219 -24.23 -23.25 24.87
N GLY A 220 -23.48 -24.35 24.85
CA GLY A 220 -23.72 -25.44 23.90
C GLY A 220 -22.71 -26.58 23.98
N ARG A 221 -22.63 -27.28 25.13
CA ARG A 221 -21.87 -28.54 25.24
C ARG A 221 -22.71 -29.69 24.69
N ASN A 222 -22.28 -30.26 23.57
CA ASN A 222 -22.68 -31.61 23.13
C ASN A 222 -21.74 -32.66 23.78
N PRO A 223 -22.26 -33.73 24.41
CA PRO A 223 -21.43 -34.85 24.83
C PRO A 223 -21.14 -35.76 23.62
N VAL A 224 -19.87 -35.83 23.21
CA VAL A 224 -19.37 -36.84 22.25
C VAL A 224 -18.87 -38.09 23.01
N PRO A 225 -19.01 -39.28 22.40
CA PRO A 225 -18.75 -40.56 23.04
C PRO A 225 -17.26 -40.85 23.21
N VAL A 226 -16.93 -41.49 24.33
CA VAL A 226 -15.60 -41.92 24.75
C VAL A 226 -15.09 -43.02 23.81
N LEU A 227 -14.14 -42.69 22.95
CA LEU A 227 -13.31 -43.66 22.23
C LEU A 227 -11.90 -43.60 22.81
N SER A 228 -11.44 -44.75 23.28
CA SER A 228 -10.15 -45.02 23.91
C SER A 228 -8.98 -44.44 23.11
N ALA A 229 -8.38 -43.38 23.63
CA ALA A 229 -7.11 -42.85 23.15
C ALA A 229 -5.97 -43.30 24.07
N LYS A 230 -4.92 -43.81 23.41
CA LYS A 230 -3.54 -44.02 23.85
C LYS A 230 -3.11 -42.98 24.90
N PRO A 231 -2.37 -43.35 25.97
CA PRO A 231 -1.95 -42.41 27.00
C PRO A 231 -1.14 -41.28 26.37
N ALA A 232 -1.78 -40.13 26.23
CA ALA A 232 -1.17 -38.89 25.78
C ALA A 232 -0.24 -38.42 26.90
N GLU A 233 1.03 -38.23 26.58
CA GLU A 233 1.93 -37.44 27.41
C GLU A 233 1.25 -36.10 27.68
N LEU A 234 1.04 -35.80 28.96
CA LEU A 234 0.52 -34.50 29.39
C LEU A 234 1.44 -33.42 28.81
N PRO A 235 0.92 -32.42 28.07
CA PRO A 235 1.73 -31.32 27.59
C PRO A 235 2.41 -30.69 28.81
N ARG A 236 3.75 -30.67 28.79
CA ARG A 236 4.53 -29.94 29.79
C ARG A 236 4.06 -28.49 29.71
N VAL A 237 3.38 -28.02 30.74
CA VAL A 237 3.04 -26.61 30.93
C VAL A 237 4.38 -25.90 31.08
N VAL A 238 4.90 -25.36 29.98
CA VAL A 238 6.02 -24.43 30.02
C VAL A 238 5.51 -23.24 30.83
N PRO A 239 6.16 -22.88 31.95
CA PRO A 239 5.75 -21.69 32.70
C PRO A 239 5.77 -20.51 31.74
N ALA A 240 4.62 -19.84 31.59
CA ALA A 240 4.53 -18.63 30.77
C ALA A 240 5.59 -17.65 31.26
N GLU A 241 6.47 -17.23 30.35
CA GLU A 241 7.44 -16.19 30.67
C GLU A 241 6.67 -14.96 31.14
N PRO A 242 7.16 -14.29 32.20
CA PRO A 242 6.50 -13.11 32.72
C PRO A 242 6.44 -12.05 31.61
N VAL A 243 5.22 -11.71 31.19
CA VAL A 243 4.98 -10.62 30.24
C VAL A 243 5.51 -9.34 30.86
N LEU A 244 6.56 -8.79 30.26
CA LEU A 244 7.16 -7.53 30.70
C LEU A 244 6.14 -6.41 30.54
N ALA A 245 6.23 -5.39 31.41
CA ALA A 245 5.44 -4.19 31.21
C ALA A 245 5.88 -3.51 29.89
N PRO A 246 4.96 -2.95 29.10
CA PRO A 246 5.27 -2.24 27.86
C PRO A 246 6.42 -1.23 27.99
N GLU A 247 6.43 -0.48 29.09
CA GLU A 247 7.44 0.54 29.37
C GLU A 247 8.83 -0.08 29.61
N GLU A 248 8.89 -1.23 30.29
CA GLU A 248 10.14 -1.96 30.50
C GLU A 248 10.66 -2.56 29.19
N GLU A 249 9.75 -3.00 28.32
CA GLU A 249 10.06 -3.49 26.98
C GLU A 249 10.66 -2.38 26.09
N GLY A 250 10.00 -1.21 26.01
CA GLY A 250 10.52 -0.05 25.29
C GLY A 250 11.84 0.46 25.86
N ARG A 251 12.01 0.42 27.19
CA ARG A 251 13.27 0.81 27.83
C ARG A 251 14.42 -0.12 27.46
N ARG A 252 14.19 -1.43 27.48
CA ARG A 252 15.21 -2.42 27.07
C ARG A 252 15.61 -2.27 25.61
N PHE A 253 14.65 -1.97 24.72
CA PHE A 253 14.97 -1.74 23.32
C PHE A 253 15.77 -0.44 23.13
N LEU A 254 15.41 0.64 23.83
CA LEU A 254 16.19 1.88 23.79
C LEU A 254 17.61 1.68 24.31
N ASP A 255 17.78 0.99 25.45
CA ASP A 255 19.10 0.65 25.99
C ASP A 255 19.91 -0.21 24.99
N PHE A 256 19.26 -1.12 24.27
CA PHE A 256 19.88 -1.92 23.21
C PHE A 256 20.38 -1.06 22.04
N LEU A 257 19.60 -0.06 21.61
CA LEU A 257 20.02 0.89 20.57
C LEU A 257 21.23 1.73 21.04
N LEU A 258 21.23 2.16 22.30
CA LEU A 258 22.35 2.90 22.90
C LEU A 258 23.62 2.06 23.00
N GLU A 259 23.49 0.79 23.42
CA GLU A 259 24.63 -0.14 23.53
C GLU A 259 25.27 -0.43 22.16
N ARG A 260 24.46 -0.43 21.08
CA ARG A 260 24.92 -0.60 19.70
C ARG A 260 25.41 0.68 19.04
N GLU A 261 25.41 1.81 19.77
CA GLU A 261 25.72 3.13 19.23
C GLU A 261 24.84 3.49 18.01
N ALA A 262 23.62 2.93 17.93
CA ALA A 262 22.67 3.18 16.85
C ALA A 262 21.93 4.51 17.02
N VAL A 263 21.78 4.97 18.26
CA VAL A 263 21.19 6.26 18.61
C VAL A 263 22.05 6.94 19.65
N GLN A 264 22.14 8.26 19.59
CA GLN A 264 22.77 9.09 20.60
C GLN A 264 21.75 10.07 21.16
N LEU A 265 21.68 10.17 22.49
CA LEU A 265 20.81 11.11 23.19
C LEU A 265 21.58 12.36 23.58
N GLU A 266 20.86 13.47 23.71
CA GLU A 266 21.37 14.70 24.31
C GLU A 266 21.79 14.46 25.77
N ASP A 267 22.78 15.21 26.27
CA ASP A 267 23.35 15.01 27.62
C ASP A 267 22.33 15.16 28.76
N GLU A 268 21.25 15.93 28.52
CA GLU A 268 20.18 16.19 29.49
C GLU A 268 18.91 15.37 29.23
N ALA A 269 18.94 14.43 28.26
CA ALA A 269 17.79 13.61 27.91
C ALA A 269 17.40 12.64 29.03
N ASP A 270 16.08 12.51 29.27
CA ASP A 270 15.53 11.45 30.11
C ASP A 270 15.13 10.23 29.24
N PRO A 271 15.89 9.12 29.28
CA PRO A 271 15.59 7.93 28.50
C PRO A 271 14.27 7.23 28.91
N ASP A 272 13.74 7.48 30.11
CA ASP A 272 12.46 6.90 30.53
C ASP A 272 11.27 7.53 29.78
N GLU A 273 11.34 8.81 29.43
CA GLU A 273 10.30 9.46 28.61
C GLU A 273 10.28 8.89 27.18
N LEU A 274 11.46 8.65 26.61
CA LEU A 274 11.59 8.06 25.28
C LEU A 274 11.10 6.60 25.25
N ALA A 275 11.40 5.83 26.30
CA ALA A 275 11.01 4.43 26.41
C ALA A 275 9.50 4.20 26.24
N VAL A 276 8.65 5.13 26.74
CA VAL A 276 7.20 5.05 26.58
C VAL A 276 6.78 5.17 25.12
N GLY A 277 7.42 6.07 24.36
CA GLY A 277 7.17 6.25 22.94
C GLY A 277 7.63 5.05 22.11
N VAL A 278 8.83 4.55 22.39
CA VAL A 278 9.38 3.34 21.79
C VAL A 278 8.45 2.14 22.03
N ALA A 279 8.03 1.91 23.28
CA ALA A 279 7.10 0.84 23.64
C ALA A 279 5.80 0.87 22.81
N ARG A 280 5.23 2.07 22.65
CA ARG A 280 4.01 2.27 21.88
C ARG A 280 4.20 1.89 20.40
N LEU A 281 5.36 2.18 19.83
CA LEU A 281 5.68 1.88 18.42
C LEU A 281 5.97 0.39 18.21
N LEU A 282 6.66 -0.26 19.15
CA LEU A 282 6.91 -1.71 19.11
C LEU A 282 5.60 -2.53 19.09
N GLN A 283 4.57 -2.03 19.78
CA GLN A 283 3.25 -2.67 19.84
C GLN A 283 2.33 -2.38 18.65
N GLN A 284 2.74 -1.53 17.70
CA GLN A 284 1.91 -1.29 16.53
C GLN A 284 1.77 -2.56 15.68
N PRO A 285 0.57 -2.89 15.20
CA PRO A 285 0.39 -4.02 14.31
C PRO A 285 1.06 -3.74 12.97
N GLY A 286 1.91 -4.65 12.48
CA GLY A 286 2.50 -4.60 11.15
C GLY A 286 3.88 -5.29 11.07
N GLY A 287 4.48 -5.24 9.88
CA GLY A 287 5.81 -5.78 9.62
C GLY A 287 6.92 -5.03 10.37
N LEU A 288 8.12 -5.63 10.42
CA LEU A 288 9.30 -5.03 11.06
C LEU A 288 9.72 -3.73 10.36
N GLU A 289 9.76 -3.72 9.02
CA GLU A 289 10.10 -2.55 8.20
C GLU A 289 9.20 -1.34 8.50
N MET A 290 7.89 -1.56 8.59
CA MET A 290 6.94 -0.50 8.89
C MET A 290 7.15 0.07 10.30
N ARG A 291 7.42 -0.80 11.28
CA ARG A 291 7.73 -0.38 12.66
C ARG A 291 9.07 0.35 12.73
N ALA A 292 10.09 -0.12 12.01
CA ALA A 292 11.39 0.52 11.90
C ALA A 292 11.26 1.94 11.35
N ARG A 293 10.60 2.12 10.20
CA ARG A 293 10.32 3.43 9.61
C ARG A 293 9.54 4.35 10.56
N ALA A 294 8.52 3.82 11.23
CA ALA A 294 7.74 4.61 12.20
C ALA A 294 8.59 5.04 13.40
N LEU A 295 9.47 4.16 13.87
CA LEU A 295 10.38 4.40 14.99
C LEU A 295 11.49 5.40 14.62
N SER A 296 12.16 5.20 13.50
CA SER A 296 13.17 6.10 12.93
C SER A 296 12.64 7.53 12.82
N ARG A 297 11.49 7.71 12.16
CA ARG A 297 10.84 9.02 12.04
C ARG A 297 10.48 9.64 13.39
N TRP A 298 9.98 8.83 14.32
CA TRP A 298 9.58 9.33 15.64
C TRP A 298 10.79 9.75 16.47
N LEU A 299 11.87 8.95 16.48
CA LEU A 299 13.12 9.24 17.18
C LEU A 299 13.75 10.54 16.66
N MET A 300 13.86 10.71 15.34
CA MET A 300 14.39 11.95 14.74
C MET A 300 13.55 13.21 15.05
N ALA A 301 12.27 13.04 15.41
CA ALA A 301 11.41 14.14 15.81
C ALA A 301 11.51 14.48 17.31
N GLN A 302 12.20 13.67 18.11
CA GLN A 302 12.35 13.91 19.54
C GLN A 302 13.53 14.87 19.82
N PRO A 303 13.32 15.98 20.54
CA PRO A 303 14.42 16.89 20.89
C PRO A 303 15.47 16.26 21.82
N GLN A 304 15.16 15.12 22.44
CA GLN A 304 16.09 14.37 23.29
C GLN A 304 17.08 13.50 22.49
N VAL A 305 16.84 13.29 21.19
CA VAL A 305 17.71 12.48 20.32
C VAL A 305 18.65 13.43 19.58
N ALA A 306 19.95 13.29 19.85
CA ALA A 306 20.98 14.10 19.22
C ALA A 306 21.26 13.63 17.78
N ASP A 307 21.44 12.31 17.60
CA ASP A 307 21.70 11.69 16.30
C ASP A 307 21.14 10.26 16.24
N LEU A 308 20.74 9.83 15.04
CA LEU A 308 20.37 8.46 14.69
C LEU A 308 21.33 7.97 13.60
N PHE A 309 22.13 6.94 13.90
CA PHE A 309 23.24 6.48 13.05
C PHE A 309 22.89 5.28 12.17
N VAL A 310 21.62 4.86 12.17
CA VAL A 310 21.10 3.72 11.41
C VAL A 310 19.95 4.17 10.53
N ASP A 311 19.82 3.58 9.35
CA ASP A 311 18.66 3.81 8.47
C ASP A 311 17.47 2.90 8.85
N ASP A 312 16.39 2.99 8.08
CA ASP A 312 15.16 2.22 8.32
C ASP A 312 15.41 0.69 8.21
N ASP A 313 16.33 0.25 7.34
CA ASP A 313 16.61 -1.17 7.07
C ASP A 313 17.51 -1.79 8.16
N ASP A 314 18.53 -1.04 8.59
CA ASP A 314 19.36 -1.40 9.74
C ASP A 314 18.52 -1.45 11.03
N LEU A 315 17.60 -0.50 11.20
CA LEU A 315 16.69 -0.49 12.36
C LEU A 315 15.70 -1.67 12.32
N ALA A 316 15.23 -2.08 11.14
CA ALA A 316 14.43 -3.30 10.98
C ALA A 316 15.23 -4.56 11.35
N THR A 317 16.50 -4.61 10.96
CA THR A 317 17.43 -5.69 11.33
C THR A 317 17.68 -5.73 12.84
N LEU A 318 17.81 -4.57 13.49
CA LEU A 318 17.95 -4.47 14.94
C LEU A 318 16.68 -4.90 15.68
N LEU A 319 15.49 -4.62 15.14
CA LEU A 319 14.21 -5.10 15.67
C LEU A 319 14.04 -6.62 15.57
N ASP A 320 14.60 -7.25 14.54
CA ASP A 320 14.58 -8.72 14.38
C ASP A 320 15.56 -9.42 15.35
N GLN A 321 16.69 -8.78 15.66
CA GLN A 321 17.71 -9.32 16.57
C GLN A 321 17.32 -9.27 18.04
N TRP A 322 16.41 -8.36 18.41
CA TRP A 322 15.99 -8.09 19.78
C TRP A 322 14.85 -9.03 20.20
#